data_AF-A0A5N9BXP4-F1
#
_entry.id   AF-A0A5N9BXP4-F1
#
_cell.length_a   1.000
_cell.length_b   1.000
_cell.length_c   1.000
_cell.angle_alpha   90.00
_cell.angle_beta   90.00
_cell.angle_gamma   90.00
#
_symmetry.space_group_name_H-M   'P 1'
#
loop_
_entity.id
_entity.type
_entity.pdbx_description
1 polymer ?
#
loop_
_entity_poly.entity_id
_entity_poly.type
_entity_poly.pdbx_seq_one_letter_code
_entity_poly.pdbx_strand_id
1 'polypeptide(L)'
;MERLVEDQQFVVELKNKIEKLTGNLIDLRVNEDNPSDISVNLEGTVPVVSMGSHIYEYSGFARMCVEYSVASIRRNRPINILEFHIMLGRN
;
A
#
# COMPACT_ATOMS: atom_id res chain seq x y z
N MET A 1 3.98 -24.55 -4.07
CA MET A 1 5.15 -23.83 -4.62
C MET A 1 4.70 -22.71 -5.56
N GLU A 2 3.70 -22.95 -6.41
CA GLU A 2 3.14 -21.94 -7.33
C GLU A 2 2.56 -20.70 -6.64
N ARG A 3 1.75 -20.88 -5.58
CA ARG A 3 1.11 -19.76 -4.83
C ARG A 3 2.11 -18.71 -4.31
N LEU A 4 3.25 -19.12 -3.77
CA LEU A 4 4.26 -18.19 -3.23
C LEU A 4 4.89 -17.31 -4.33
N VAL A 5 5.02 -17.84 -5.54
CA VAL A 5 5.56 -17.10 -6.69
C VAL A 5 4.54 -16.08 -7.19
N GLU A 6 3.26 -16.48 -7.24
CA GLU A 6 2.15 -15.60 -7.59
C GLU A 6 1.99 -14.45 -6.58
N ASP A 7 2.04 -14.76 -5.27
CA ASP A 7 1.94 -13.75 -4.20
C ASP A 7 3.10 -12.75 -4.29
N GLN A 8 4.32 -13.21 -4.51
CA GLN A 8 5.48 -12.33 -4.72
C GLN A 8 5.33 -11.44 -5.95
N GLN A 9 4.89 -12.01 -7.07
CA GLN A 9 4.66 -11.26 -8.30
C GLN A 9 3.58 -10.18 -8.11
N PHE A 10 2.50 -10.52 -7.40
CA PHE A 10 1.44 -9.58 -7.06
C PHE A 10 1.94 -8.41 -6.20
N VAL A 11 2.76 -8.69 -5.18
CA VAL A 11 3.38 -7.64 -4.35
C VAL A 11 4.28 -6.73 -5.19
N VAL A 12 5.07 -7.29 -6.12
CA VAL A 12 5.89 -6.51 -7.04
C VAL A 12 5.03 -5.59 -7.93
N GLU A 13 3.90 -6.08 -8.41
CA GLU A 13 2.97 -5.26 -9.21
C GLU A 13 2.35 -4.11 -8.41
N LEU A 14 1.94 -4.36 -7.16
CA LEU A 14 1.45 -3.32 -6.27
C LEU A 14 2.52 -2.26 -5.99
N LYS A 15 3.75 -2.70 -5.71
CA LYS A 15 4.90 -1.81 -5.52
C LYS A 15 5.11 -0.93 -6.73
N ASN A 16 5.29 -1.52 -7.92
CA ASN A 16 5.51 -0.80 -9.17
C ASN A 16 4.40 0.21 -9.47
N LYS A 17 3.14 -0.15 -9.14
CA LYS A 17 2.00 0.75 -9.30
C LYS A 17 2.11 1.98 -8.40
N ILE A 18 2.45 1.81 -7.13
CA ILE A 18 2.62 2.93 -6.19
C ILE A 18 3.79 3.80 -6.61
N GLU A 19 4.93 3.20 -6.98
CA GLU A 19 6.11 3.95 -7.43
C GLU A 19 5.79 4.78 -8.68
N LYS A 20 5.11 4.19 -9.66
CA LYS A 20 4.66 4.89 -10.87
C LYS A 20 3.71 6.06 -10.56
N LEU A 21 2.78 5.87 -9.62
CA LEU A 21 1.80 6.91 -9.27
C LEU A 21 2.38 8.02 -8.40
N THR A 22 3.44 7.74 -7.64
CA THR A 22 4.05 8.72 -6.73
C THR A 22 5.31 9.37 -7.29
N GLY A 23 5.96 8.75 -8.27
CA GLY A 23 7.29 9.15 -8.75
C GLY A 23 8.41 8.88 -7.74
N ASN A 24 8.15 8.14 -6.67
CA ASN A 24 9.10 7.82 -5.61
C ASN A 24 9.31 6.31 -5.56
N LEU A 25 10.55 5.87 -5.30
CA LEU A 25 10.81 4.48 -4.92
C LEU A 25 10.19 4.20 -3.55
N ILE A 26 9.76 2.96 -3.32
CA ILE A 26 9.25 2.52 -2.01
C ILE A 26 9.82 1.15 -1.62
N ASP A 27 9.81 0.87 -0.33
CA ASP A 27 9.87 -0.50 0.20
C ASP A 27 8.43 -0.96 0.50
N LEU A 28 8.03 -2.12 -0.01
CA LEU A 28 6.69 -2.68 0.23
C LEU A 28 6.84 -3.99 0.99
N ARG A 29 6.21 -4.06 2.17
CA ARG A 29 6.23 -5.22 3.06
C ARG A 29 4.82 -5.73 3.26
N VAL A 30 4.71 -7.05 3.38
CA VAL A 30 3.47 -7.71 3.74
C VAL A 30 3.55 -8.18 5.18
N ASN A 31 2.58 -7.75 5.99
CA ASN A 31 2.46 -8.11 7.39
C ASN A 31 1.52 -9.31 7.51
N GLU A 32 2.10 -10.49 7.68
CA GLU A 32 1.34 -11.74 7.83
C GLU A 32 0.66 -11.85 9.21
N ASP A 33 1.16 -11.14 10.23
CA ASP A 33 0.63 -11.16 11.59
C ASP A 33 -0.62 -10.27 11.76
N ASN A 34 -0.77 -9.27 10.89
CA ASN A 34 -1.94 -8.39 10.86
C ASN A 34 -2.51 -8.32 9.43
N PRO A 35 -3.46 -9.22 9.10
CA PRO A 35 -4.02 -9.31 7.74
C PRO A 35 -4.68 -8.03 7.22
N SER A 36 -5.14 -7.14 8.11
CA SER A 36 -5.76 -5.86 7.76
C SER A 36 -4.82 -4.66 7.91
N ASP A 37 -3.50 -4.88 8.05
CA ASP A 37 -2.52 -3.81 8.21
C ASP A 37 -2.49 -2.86 6.99
N ILE A 38 -2.32 -1.58 7.28
CA ILE A 38 -2.12 -0.54 6.28
C ILE A 38 -1.40 0.63 6.94
N SER A 39 -0.11 0.79 6.63
CA SER A 39 0.68 1.88 7.17
C SER A 39 1.75 2.35 6.18
N VAL A 40 2.11 3.62 6.30
CA VAL A 40 3.16 4.24 5.51
C VAL A 40 4.09 4.97 6.47
N ASN A 41 5.32 4.50 6.57
CA ASN A 41 6.39 5.20 7.26
C ASN A 41 7.18 6.04 6.25
N LEU A 42 7.19 7.35 6.48
CA LEU A 42 7.91 8.32 5.65
C LEU A 42 9.23 8.76 6.30
N GLU A 43 9.52 8.28 7.51
CA GLU A 43 10.78 8.54 8.22
C GLU A 43 11.89 7.67 7.62
N GLY A 44 12.67 8.26 6.71
CA GLY A 44 13.80 7.59 6.07
C GLY A 44 14.10 8.13 4.68
N THR A 45 15.06 7.49 4.01
CA THR A 45 15.43 7.84 2.62
C THR A 45 14.39 7.34 1.61
N VAL A 46 13.71 6.23 1.92
CA VAL A 46 12.72 5.59 1.06
C VAL A 46 11.47 5.31 1.91
N PRO A 47 10.27 5.74 1.49
CA PRO A 47 9.02 5.37 2.14
C PRO A 47 8.86 3.86 2.30
N VAL A 48 8.45 3.42 3.48
CA VAL A 48 8.12 2.02 3.75
C VAL A 48 6.60 1.89 3.84
N VAL A 49 6.02 1.09 2.97
CA VAL A 49 4.60 0.74 2.96
C VAL A 49 4.44 -0.66 3.55
N SER A 50 3.59 -0.80 4.57
CA SER A 50 3.18 -2.09 5.13
C SER A 50 1.73 -2.35 4.76
N MET A 51 1.45 -3.53 4.22
CA MET A 51 0.10 -4.01 3.90
C MET A 51 -0.14 -5.37 4.55
N GLY A 52 -1.34 -5.62 5.03
CA GLY A 52 -1.69 -6.94 5.58
C GLY A 52 -1.97 -7.98 4.48
N SER A 53 -1.89 -9.26 4.83
CA SER A 53 -2.07 -10.39 3.90
C SER A 53 -3.45 -10.46 3.21
N HIS A 54 -4.45 -9.70 3.67
CA HIS A 54 -5.73 -9.56 2.97
C HIS A 54 -5.61 -8.99 1.55
N ILE A 55 -4.48 -8.41 1.17
CA ILE A 55 -4.24 -7.97 -0.21
C ILE A 55 -4.34 -9.12 -1.21
N TYR A 56 -4.04 -10.35 -0.80
CA TYR A 56 -4.12 -11.54 -1.66
C TYR A 56 -5.55 -12.06 -1.84
N GLU A 57 -6.44 -11.78 -0.88
CA GLU A 57 -7.80 -12.32 -0.84
C GLU A 57 -8.85 -11.31 -1.30
N TYR A 58 -8.64 -10.03 -1.00
CA TYR A 58 -9.62 -8.98 -1.22
C TYR A 58 -9.05 -7.88 -2.12
N SER A 59 -9.43 -7.91 -3.40
CA SER A 59 -9.01 -6.91 -4.39
C SER A 59 -9.38 -5.46 -4.00
N GLY A 60 -10.51 -5.28 -3.29
CA GLY A 60 -10.92 -4.00 -2.73
C GLY A 60 -9.93 -3.48 -1.68
N PHE A 61 -9.41 -4.36 -0.83
CA PHE A 61 -8.41 -4.00 0.18
C PHE A 61 -7.06 -3.64 -0.46
N ALA A 62 -6.60 -4.41 -1.45
CA ALA A 62 -5.38 -4.09 -2.20
C ALA A 62 -5.49 -2.72 -2.90
N ARG A 63 -6.64 -2.43 -3.52
CA ARG A 63 -6.91 -1.11 -4.13
C ARG A 63 -6.86 0.01 -3.09
N MET A 64 -7.51 -0.18 -1.95
CA MET A 64 -7.53 0.77 -0.84
C MET A 64 -6.10 1.05 -0.33
N CYS A 65 -5.28 0.02 -0.15
CA CYS A 65 -3.89 0.15 0.27
C CYS A 65 -3.05 0.97 -0.72
N VAL A 66 -3.23 0.76 -2.03
CA VAL A 66 -2.55 1.56 -3.06
C VAL A 66 -2.99 3.03 -2.98
N GLU A 67 -4.29 3.31 -2.91
CA GLU A 67 -4.82 4.67 -2.87
C GLU A 67 -4.33 5.43 -1.63
N TYR A 68 -4.37 4.79 -0.47
CA TYR A 68 -3.87 5.34 0.79
C TYR A 68 -2.36 5.64 0.73
N SER A 69 -1.59 4.69 0.19
CA SER A 69 -0.13 4.82 0.07
C SER A 69 0.25 5.99 -0.84
N VAL A 70 -0.38 6.05 -2.01
CA VAL A 70 -0.16 7.12 -2.98
C VAL A 70 -0.50 8.48 -2.39
N ALA A 71 -1.64 8.59 -1.70
CA ALA A 71 -2.06 9.83 -1.09
C ALA A 71 -1.09 10.26 0.02
N SER A 72 -0.64 9.33 0.87
CA SER A 72 0.27 9.63 1.99
C SER A 72 1.64 10.08 1.49
N ILE A 73 2.18 9.41 0.48
CA ILE A 73 3.48 9.75 -0.14
C ILE A 73 3.38 11.12 -0.84
N ARG A 74 2.34 11.35 -1.65
CA ARG A 74 2.18 12.63 -2.37
C ARG A 74 2.02 13.84 -1.44
N ARG A 75 1.47 13.65 -0.25
CA ARG A 75 1.31 14.70 0.77
C ARG A 75 2.49 14.80 1.73
N ASN A 76 3.47 13.91 1.60
CA ASN A 76 4.59 13.75 2.52
C ASN A 76 4.17 13.72 4.00
N ARG A 77 3.02 13.10 4.29
CA ARG A 77 2.55 12.85 5.66
C ARG A 77 1.63 11.63 5.70
N PRO A 78 1.62 10.86 6.79
CA PRO A 78 0.59 9.87 7.02
C PRO A 78 -0.80 10.53 6.95
N ILE A 79 -1.70 9.91 6.19
CA ILE A 79 -3.10 10.32 6.14
C ILE A 79 -3.84 9.53 7.21
N ASN A 80 -4.70 10.18 7.99
CA ASN A 80 -5.53 9.43 8.93
C ASN A 80 -6.69 8.73 8.19
N ILE A 81 -7.21 7.62 8.74
CA ILE A 81 -8.27 6.82 8.10
C ILE A 81 -9.52 7.66 7.77
N LEU A 82 -9.88 8.63 8.60
CA LEU A 82 -11.02 9.51 8.37
C LEU A 82 -10.81 10.47 7.18
N GLU A 83 -9.61 11.04 7.07
CA GLU A 83 -9.18 11.90 5.98
C GLU A 83 -9.14 11.12 4.67
N PHE A 84 -8.73 9.85 4.72
CA PHE A 84 -8.76 8.96 3.57
C PHE A 84 -10.19 8.65 3.10
N HIS A 85 -11.13 8.34 4.00
CA HIS A 85 -12.55 8.16 3.64
C HIS A 85 -13.16 9.41 2.99
N ILE A 86 -12.79 10.60 3.45
CA ILE A 86 -13.24 11.88 2.84
C ILE A 86 -12.67 12.03 1.42
N MET A 87 -11.46 11.54 1.14
CA MET A 87 -10.89 11.57 -0.22
C MET A 87 -11.62 10.60 -1.16
N LEU A 88 -12.02 9.42 -0.67
CA LEU A 88 -12.74 8.43 -1.48
C LEU A 88 -14.13 8.94 -1.90
N GLY A 89 -14.85 9.64 -1.02
CA GLY A 89 -16.18 10.17 -1.31
C GLY A 89 -16.22 11.35 -2.29
N ARG A 90 -15.07 11.78 -2.84
CA ARG A 90 -14.95 12.91 -3.77
C ARG A 90 -14.74 12.50 -5.24
N ASN A 91 -14.65 11.20 -5.54
CA ASN A 91 -14.52 10.67 -6.90
C ASN A 91 -15.79 9.97 -7.37
#